data_AF-A0A537AIM9-F1
#
_entry.id   AF-A0A537AIM9-F1
#
_cell.length_a   1.000
_cell.length_b   1.000
_cell.length_c   1.000
_cell.angle_alpha   90.00
_cell.angle_beta   90.00
_cell.angle_gamma   90.00
#
_symmetry.space_group_name_H-M   'P 1'
#
loop_
_entity.id
_entity.type
_entity.pdbx_description
1 polymer ?
#
loop_
_entity_poly.entity_id
_entity_poly.type
_entity_poly.pdbx_seq_one_letter_code
_entity_poly.pdbx_strand_id
1 'polypeptide(L)'
;MNLARLFTMSPASLRVSALVVPGILGGVLAGCGGGYNSPMTPPAPSPVSVQVSGTSPFSASCGNTAAIGESFTLGSAIQPQIAAIPGGAVGVWQQDRWTGLGARGILTAHSGDSGATWSAAQALGFSKCAAGTGPGAGYDRASDPWVTFGGSGVLYASALAFSATGFLAPGG
;
A
#
# COMPACT_ATOMS: atom_id res chain seq x y z
N MET A 1 6.45 -17.11 3.92
CA MET A 1 6.09 -15.98 3.04
C MET A 1 4.80 -16.38 2.36
N ASN A 2 3.65 -15.92 2.85
CA ASN A 2 2.34 -16.39 2.38
C ASN A 2 1.70 -15.30 1.51
N LEU A 3 1.44 -15.67 0.25
CA LEU A 3 0.93 -14.80 -0.81
C LEU A 3 -0.59 -14.89 -0.85
N ALA A 4 -1.29 -13.84 -0.44
CA ALA A 4 -2.73 -13.72 -0.68
C ALA A 4 -2.97 -13.06 -2.06
N ARG A 5 -3.57 -13.79 -3.00
CA ARG A 5 -4.05 -13.22 -4.28
C ARG A 5 -5.32 -12.43 -4.00
N LEU A 6 -5.21 -11.11 -4.00
CA LEU A 6 -6.33 -10.29 -3.55
C LEU A 6 -7.34 -10.00 -4.66
N PHE A 7 -6.93 -9.68 -5.90
CA PHE A 7 -7.83 -9.48 -7.03
C PHE A 7 -7.08 -9.65 -8.36
N THR A 8 -7.80 -9.96 -9.45
CA THR A 8 -7.28 -9.90 -10.83
C THR A 8 -7.73 -8.58 -11.46
N MET A 9 -6.80 -7.65 -11.70
CA MET A 9 -7.07 -6.49 -12.55
C MET A 9 -6.86 -6.89 -14.02
N SER A 10 -7.76 -6.49 -14.92
CA SER A 10 -7.65 -6.81 -16.35
C SER A 10 -6.39 -6.18 -16.93
N PRO A 11 -5.51 -6.95 -17.60
CA PRO A 11 -4.27 -6.44 -18.16
C PRO A 11 -4.58 -5.68 -19.47
N ALA A 12 -5.13 -4.49 -19.36
CA ALA A 12 -5.21 -3.58 -20.49
C ALA A 12 -3.88 -2.83 -20.63
N SER A 13 -2.97 -3.44 -21.41
CA SER A 13 -1.83 -2.81 -22.10
C SER A 13 -0.63 -2.37 -21.26
N LEU A 14 0.23 -3.31 -20.85
CA LEU A 14 1.65 -3.01 -20.68
C LEU A 14 2.26 -2.80 -22.08
N ARG A 15 2.37 -1.55 -22.54
CA ARG A 15 3.28 -1.22 -23.64
C ARG A 15 4.68 -1.05 -23.05
N VAL A 16 5.50 -2.09 -23.14
CA VAL A 16 6.95 -1.98 -22.94
C VAL A 16 7.50 -1.23 -24.15
N SER A 17 7.56 0.10 -24.06
CA SER A 17 8.37 0.88 -24.99
C SER A 17 9.80 0.89 -24.47
N ALA A 18 10.59 -0.12 -24.87
CA ALA A 18 12.03 -0.06 -24.76
C ALA A 18 12.55 0.97 -25.78
N LEU A 19 12.71 2.21 -25.34
CA LEU A 19 13.49 3.19 -26.07
C LEU A 19 14.96 2.83 -25.88
N VAL A 20 15.50 2.04 -26.82
CA VAL A 20 16.93 1.96 -27.06
C VAL A 20 17.35 3.35 -27.52
N VAL A 21 17.92 4.16 -26.63
CA VAL A 21 18.63 5.38 -27.01
C VAL A 21 20.04 4.94 -27.39
N PRO A 22 20.43 4.95 -28.68
CA PRO A 22 21.83 4.79 -29.04
C PRO A 22 22.58 6.00 -28.48
N GLY A 23 23.71 5.76 -27.83
CA GLY A 23 24.52 6.80 -27.24
C GLY A 23 24.82 7.93 -28.21
N ILE A 24 24.48 9.15 -27.80
CA ILE A 24 25.16 10.36 -28.27
C ILE A 24 25.95 10.86 -27.07
N LEU A 25 27.21 10.42 -27.04
CA LEU A 25 28.27 11.06 -26.28
C LEU A 25 28.59 12.36 -27.04
N GLY A 26 28.01 13.48 -26.62
CA GLY A 26 28.15 14.73 -27.36
C GLY A 26 27.61 15.94 -26.61
N GLY A 27 28.41 16.45 -25.66
CA GLY A 27 28.45 17.85 -25.24
C GLY A 27 27.16 18.51 -24.76
N VAL A 28 26.93 18.53 -23.44
CA VAL A 28 26.10 19.57 -22.81
C VAL A 28 26.99 20.41 -21.89
N LEU A 29 27.81 21.25 -22.53
CA LEU A 29 28.42 22.44 -21.94
C LEU A 29 28.05 23.62 -22.85
N ALA A 30 26.83 24.13 -22.71
CA ALA A 30 26.42 25.50 -23.04
C ALA A 30 24.90 25.62 -22.85
N GLY A 31 24.44 26.54 -22.01
CA GLY A 31 23.01 26.74 -21.84
C GLY A 31 22.53 27.75 -20.81
N CYS A 32 23.38 28.51 -20.12
CA CYS A 32 22.98 29.84 -19.65
C CYS A 32 22.88 30.76 -20.86
N GLY A 33 21.82 30.62 -21.65
CA GLY A 33 21.58 31.37 -22.86
C GLY A 33 20.09 31.36 -23.18
N GLY A 34 19.40 32.43 -22.78
CA GLY A 34 18.01 32.65 -23.13
C GLY A 34 17.82 32.73 -24.65
N GLY A 35 17.22 31.70 -25.23
CA GLY A 35 16.65 31.75 -26.56
C GLY A 35 15.17 32.11 -26.46
N TYR A 36 14.79 33.28 -26.99
CA TYR A 36 13.44 33.87 -26.89
C TYR A 36 12.30 33.09 -27.59
N ASN A 37 12.56 31.90 -28.12
CA ASN A 37 11.62 31.16 -28.99
C ASN A 37 11.41 29.69 -28.58
N SER A 38 11.81 29.27 -27.37
CA SER A 38 11.35 27.96 -26.87
C SER A 38 9.88 28.08 -26.47
N PRO A 39 8.97 27.22 -26.96
CA PRO A 39 7.60 27.21 -26.44
C PRO A 39 7.68 26.99 -24.93
N MET A 40 7.21 27.99 -24.19
CA MET A 40 7.13 27.95 -22.74
C MET A 40 6.25 26.75 -22.39
N THR A 41 6.86 25.64 -21.97
CA THR A 41 6.10 24.48 -21.52
C THR A 41 5.39 24.92 -20.24
N PRO A 42 4.05 24.84 -20.16
CA PRO A 42 3.34 25.21 -18.96
C PRO A 42 3.93 24.44 -17.77
N PRO A 43 4.10 25.09 -16.59
CA PRO A 43 4.52 24.37 -15.41
C PRO A 43 3.56 23.20 -15.17
N ALA A 44 4.11 22.04 -14.85
CA ALA A 44 3.30 20.86 -14.53
C ALA A 44 2.34 21.21 -13.39
N PRO A 45 1.10 20.67 -13.39
CA PRO A 45 0.17 20.87 -12.28
C PRO A 45 0.83 20.49 -10.95
N SER A 46 0.57 21.29 -9.91
CA SER A 46 1.00 20.93 -8.56
C SER A 46 0.39 19.59 -8.15
N PRO A 47 1.15 18.70 -7.51
CA PRO A 47 0.61 17.44 -7.03
C PRO A 47 -0.52 17.70 -6.02
N VAL A 48 -1.68 17.08 -6.26
CA VAL A 48 -2.80 17.11 -5.33
C VAL A 48 -2.56 16.05 -4.26
N SER A 49 -2.64 16.43 -2.99
CA SER A 49 -2.61 15.47 -1.88
C SER A 49 -4.00 14.91 -1.66
N VAL A 50 -4.12 13.58 -1.61
CA VAL A 50 -5.38 12.88 -1.35
C VAL A 50 -5.22 12.03 -0.10
N GLN A 51 -6.17 12.14 0.83
CA GLN A 51 -6.22 11.31 2.01
C GLN A 51 -6.76 9.92 1.64
N VAL A 52 -5.93 8.88 1.79
CA VAL A 52 -6.27 7.50 1.41
C VAL A 52 -6.84 6.71 2.59
N SER A 53 -6.21 6.80 3.76
CA SER A 53 -6.71 6.13 4.97
C SER A 53 -7.90 6.90 5.54
N GLY A 54 -8.79 6.18 6.23
CA GLY A 54 -10.03 6.73 6.77
C GLY A 54 -10.40 6.13 8.12
N THR A 55 -11.70 6.15 8.41
CA THR A 55 -12.26 5.54 9.61
C THR A 55 -11.98 4.03 9.66
N SER A 56 -11.82 3.50 10.87
CA SER A 56 -11.67 2.06 11.05
C SER A 56 -12.94 1.32 10.62
N PRO A 57 -12.84 0.32 9.73
CA PRO A 57 -13.97 -0.53 9.35
C PRO A 57 -14.20 -1.67 10.35
N PHE A 58 -13.35 -1.83 11.36
CA PHE A 58 -13.44 -2.93 12.31
C PHE A 58 -14.52 -2.66 13.36
N SER A 59 -15.32 -3.67 13.68
CA SER A 59 -16.32 -3.58 14.75
C SER A 59 -15.67 -3.15 16.07
N ALA A 60 -16.38 -2.44 16.95
CA ALA A 60 -15.83 -2.04 18.25
C ALA A 60 -15.37 -3.22 19.11
N SER A 61 -15.92 -4.41 18.87
CA SER A 61 -15.59 -5.64 19.61
C SER A 61 -14.37 -6.41 19.06
N CYS A 62 -13.84 -6.03 17.90
CA CYS A 62 -12.78 -6.82 17.29
C CYS A 62 -11.39 -6.60 17.93
N GLY A 63 -10.61 -7.68 18.09
CA GLY A 63 -9.25 -7.58 18.61
C GLY A 63 -9.22 -7.26 20.11
N ASN A 64 -10.34 -7.44 20.81
CA ASN A 64 -10.50 -7.14 22.24
C ASN A 64 -9.64 -8.01 23.19
N THR A 65 -8.80 -8.90 22.66
CA THR A 65 -7.70 -9.50 23.43
C THR A 65 -6.55 -8.49 23.56
N ALA A 66 -6.82 -7.39 24.26
CA ALA A 66 -5.79 -6.47 24.70
C ALA A 66 -4.94 -7.16 25.78
N ALA A 67 -3.62 -7.03 25.70
CA ALA A 67 -2.79 -7.34 26.86
C ALA A 67 -3.15 -6.38 28.01
N ILE A 68 -2.90 -6.79 29.25
CA ILE A 68 -3.21 -5.96 30.42
C ILE A 68 -2.49 -4.61 30.29
N GLY A 69 -3.25 -3.51 30.36
CA GLY A 69 -2.72 -2.16 30.23
C GLY A 69 -2.49 -1.68 28.79
N GLU A 70 -2.82 -2.48 27.77
CA GLU A 70 -2.79 -2.04 26.37
C GLU A 70 -4.13 -1.44 25.92
N SER A 71 -4.02 -0.42 25.07
CA SER A 71 -5.14 0.17 24.34
C SER A 71 -4.71 0.40 22.90
N PHE A 72 -5.64 0.84 22.04
CA PHE A 72 -5.33 1.23 20.67
C PHE A 72 -5.84 2.62 20.35
N THR A 73 -5.17 3.28 19.41
CA THR A 73 -5.61 4.57 18.86
C THR A 73 -6.53 4.31 17.67
N LEU A 74 -7.84 4.40 17.88
CA LEU A 74 -8.85 4.23 16.83
C LEU A 74 -8.61 5.22 15.68
N GLY A 75 -8.67 4.74 14.44
CA GLY A 75 -8.50 5.57 13.24
C GLY A 75 -7.03 5.83 12.88
N SER A 76 -6.06 5.43 13.71
CA SER A 76 -4.66 5.59 13.36
C SER A 76 -4.29 4.73 12.15
N ALA A 77 -3.59 5.35 11.20
CA ALA A 77 -3.10 4.74 9.99
C ALA A 77 -1.58 4.96 9.92
N ILE A 78 -0.80 3.91 10.21
CA ILE A 78 0.66 4.01 10.27
C ILE A 78 1.33 2.94 9.40
N GLN A 79 2.64 3.08 9.20
CA GLN A 79 3.44 2.21 8.33
C GLN A 79 2.79 2.00 6.95
N PRO A 80 2.52 3.07 6.20
CA PRO A 80 1.98 2.94 4.85
C PRO A 80 3.05 2.35 3.92
N GLN A 81 2.60 1.52 2.98
CA GLN A 81 3.39 1.08 1.85
C GLN A 81 2.52 1.12 0.58
N ILE A 82 3.13 1.47 -0.54
CA ILE A 82 2.44 1.64 -1.83
C ILE A 82 3.19 0.92 -2.94
N ALA A 83 2.44 0.28 -3.83
CA ALA A 83 2.92 -0.18 -5.13
C ALA A 83 2.17 0.59 -6.22
N ALA A 84 2.87 0.96 -7.29
CA ALA A 84 2.29 1.69 -8.42
C ALA A 84 2.72 1.08 -9.76
N ILE A 85 1.82 1.16 -10.72
CA ILE A 85 1.99 0.84 -12.15
C ILE A 85 1.40 1.99 -12.97
N PRO A 86 1.68 2.10 -14.29
CA PRO A 86 1.03 3.10 -15.11
C PRO A 86 -0.50 3.01 -14.99
N GLY A 87 -1.15 4.11 -14.59
CA GLY A 87 -2.60 4.19 -14.43
C GLY A 87 -3.15 3.60 -13.13
N GLY A 88 -2.35 2.97 -12.27
CA GLY A 88 -2.88 2.30 -11.08
C GLY A 88 -1.94 2.26 -9.88
N ALA A 89 -2.52 2.25 -8.69
CA ALA A 89 -1.78 2.12 -7.45
C ALA A 89 -2.55 1.30 -6.42
N VAL A 90 -1.82 0.65 -5.51
CA VAL A 90 -2.40 -0.01 -4.33
C VAL A 90 -1.61 0.41 -3.11
N GLY A 91 -2.33 0.85 -2.08
CA GLY A 91 -1.78 1.20 -0.78
C GLY A 91 -2.19 0.17 0.26
N VAL A 92 -1.31 -0.04 1.25
CA VAL A 92 -1.57 -0.83 2.45
C VAL A 92 -1.07 -0.07 3.68
N TRP A 93 -1.73 -0.25 4.82
CA TRP A 93 -1.33 0.39 6.09
C TRP A 93 -1.82 -0.40 7.30
N GLN A 94 -1.16 -0.19 8.45
CA GLN A 94 -1.69 -0.62 9.73
C GLN A 94 -2.85 0.26 10.17
N GLN A 95 -3.97 -0.35 10.54
CA GLN A 95 -5.16 0.34 11.04
C GLN A 95 -5.41 0.05 12.52
N ASP A 96 -5.62 1.10 13.29
CA ASP A 96 -5.86 1.07 14.74
C ASP A 96 -4.66 0.49 15.49
N ARG A 97 -3.60 1.29 15.58
CA ARG A 97 -2.35 0.93 16.24
C ARG A 97 -2.55 0.71 17.74
N TRP A 98 -2.08 -0.42 18.23
CA TRP A 98 -1.97 -0.68 19.66
C TRP A 98 -0.80 0.10 20.28
N THR A 99 -0.93 0.47 21.56
CA THR A 99 0.15 1.10 22.33
C THR A 99 1.39 0.20 22.43
N GLY A 100 1.19 -1.12 22.39
CA GLY A 100 2.27 -2.10 22.24
C GLY A 100 2.60 -2.42 20.77
N LEU A 101 2.59 -3.70 20.42
CA LEU A 101 2.99 -4.19 19.10
C LEU A 101 1.79 -4.41 18.17
N GLY A 102 2.00 -4.07 16.89
CA GLY A 102 1.04 -4.24 15.81
C GLY A 102 -0.22 -3.37 15.89
N ALA A 103 -1.09 -3.56 14.93
CA ALA A 103 -2.39 -2.92 14.77
C ALA A 103 -3.51 -3.97 14.82
N ARG A 104 -4.76 -3.50 14.94
CA ARG A 104 -5.94 -4.40 14.88
C ARG A 104 -6.05 -5.10 13.54
N GLY A 105 -5.52 -4.51 12.46
CA GLY A 105 -5.40 -5.19 11.17
C GLY A 105 -4.66 -4.36 10.14
N ILE A 106 -4.51 -4.93 8.94
CA ILE A 106 -3.99 -4.23 7.76
C ILE A 106 -5.15 -3.88 6.85
N LEU A 107 -5.23 -2.63 6.41
CA LEU A 107 -6.16 -2.23 5.37
C LEU A 107 -5.44 -2.02 4.04
N THR A 108 -6.22 -2.10 2.96
CA THR A 108 -5.80 -1.77 1.60
C THR A 108 -6.83 -0.90 0.90
N ALA A 109 -6.36 -0.07 -0.02
CA ALA A 109 -7.18 0.64 -1.00
C ALA A 109 -6.45 0.66 -2.34
N HIS A 110 -7.20 0.78 -3.44
CA HIS A 110 -6.63 0.86 -4.79
C HIS A 110 -7.10 2.11 -5.52
N SER A 111 -6.29 2.54 -6.48
CA SER A 111 -6.57 3.61 -7.42
C SER A 111 -6.44 3.09 -8.85
N GLY A 112 -7.37 3.52 -9.71
CA GLY A 112 -7.35 3.26 -11.17
C GLY A 112 -7.06 4.52 -12.00
N ASP A 113 -6.61 5.60 -11.36
CA ASP A 113 -6.40 6.91 -11.97
C ASP A 113 -5.08 7.55 -11.47
N SER A 114 -4.03 6.74 -11.33
CA SER A 114 -2.69 7.17 -10.90
C SER A 114 -2.65 7.88 -9.54
N GLY A 115 -3.54 7.48 -8.61
CA GLY A 115 -3.58 7.97 -7.24
C GLY A 115 -4.47 9.19 -7.01
N ALA A 116 -5.23 9.64 -8.04
CA ALA A 116 -6.11 10.79 -7.91
C ALA A 116 -7.37 10.48 -7.09
N THR A 117 -7.92 9.27 -7.20
CA THR A 117 -9.01 8.77 -6.36
C THR A 117 -8.71 7.35 -5.87
N TRP A 118 -9.32 6.99 -4.73
CA TRP A 118 -9.07 5.73 -4.04
C TRP A 118 -10.38 5.03 -3.69
N SER A 119 -10.37 3.71 -3.76
CA SER A 119 -11.49 2.87 -3.32
C SER A 119 -11.73 3.01 -1.81
N ALA A 120 -12.91 2.56 -1.35
CA ALA A 120 -13.11 2.30 0.06
C ALA A 120 -12.05 1.31 0.58
N ALA A 121 -11.61 1.52 1.82
CA ALA A 121 -10.61 0.67 2.45
C ALA A 121 -11.18 -0.71 2.78
N GLN A 122 -10.39 -1.75 2.53
CA GLN A 122 -10.76 -3.15 2.75
C GLN A 122 -9.74 -3.83 3.67
N ALA A 123 -10.19 -4.73 4.52
CA ALA A 123 -9.31 -5.45 5.44
C ALA A 123 -8.63 -6.64 4.76
N LEU A 124 -7.31 -6.76 4.95
CA LEU A 124 -6.54 -7.93 4.53
C LEU A 124 -6.52 -8.98 5.66
N GLY A 125 -6.60 -10.26 5.29
CA GLY A 125 -6.68 -11.43 6.19
C GLY A 125 -5.44 -11.73 7.04
N PHE A 126 -4.87 -10.71 7.69
CA PHE A 126 -3.69 -10.79 8.56
C PHE A 126 -4.03 -10.67 10.06
N SER A 127 -5.31 -10.55 10.41
CA SER A 127 -5.78 -10.60 11.79
C SER A 127 -7.24 -11.05 11.88
N LYS A 128 -7.71 -11.35 13.10
CA LYS A 128 -9.11 -11.67 13.43
C LYS A 128 -10.09 -10.56 13.05
N CYS A 129 -9.61 -9.34 12.83
CA CYS A 129 -10.45 -8.19 12.45
C CYS A 129 -10.74 -8.09 10.97
N ALA A 130 -9.96 -8.77 10.14
CA ALA A 130 -10.35 -8.97 8.77
C ALA A 130 -11.32 -10.16 8.69
N ALA A 131 -12.45 -9.97 8.02
CA ALA A 131 -13.29 -11.08 7.60
C ALA A 131 -12.54 -11.87 6.51
N GLY A 132 -11.75 -12.87 6.90
CA GLY A 132 -10.92 -13.62 5.97
C GLY A 132 -10.56 -15.00 6.47
N THR A 133 -10.37 -15.92 5.53
CA THR A 133 -9.86 -17.27 5.77
C THR A 133 -8.43 -17.32 5.25
N GLY A 134 -7.46 -17.42 6.15
CA GLY A 134 -6.05 -17.49 5.82
C GLY A 134 -5.23 -17.70 7.08
N PRO A 135 -3.96 -18.14 6.98
CA PRO A 135 -3.15 -18.46 8.16
C PRO A 135 -2.94 -17.25 9.09
N GLY A 136 -3.01 -16.03 8.55
CA GLY A 136 -2.96 -14.79 9.34
C GLY A 136 -4.25 -14.44 10.09
N ALA A 137 -5.40 -14.99 9.70
CA ALA A 137 -6.71 -14.58 10.22
C ALA A 137 -6.94 -15.00 11.70
N GLY A 138 -6.14 -15.93 12.21
CA GLY A 138 -6.22 -16.40 13.61
C GLY A 138 -5.53 -15.50 14.63
N TYR A 139 -4.84 -14.45 14.21
CA TYR A 139 -4.00 -13.63 15.08
C TYR A 139 -4.66 -12.31 15.50
N ASP A 140 -4.30 -11.80 16.67
CA ASP A 140 -4.89 -10.57 17.23
C ASP A 140 -4.28 -9.30 16.63
N ARG A 141 -3.06 -9.41 16.09
CA ARG A 141 -2.25 -8.28 15.64
C ARG A 141 -1.72 -8.52 14.25
N ALA A 142 -1.61 -7.43 13.50
CA ALA A 142 -0.88 -7.40 12.24
C ALA A 142 0.08 -6.20 12.18
N SER A 143 1.20 -6.33 11.45
CA SER A 143 2.21 -5.27 11.33
C SER A 143 2.96 -5.36 10.00
N ASP A 144 3.74 -4.31 9.71
CA ASP A 144 4.72 -4.26 8.63
C ASP A 144 4.17 -4.72 7.26
N PRO A 145 3.07 -4.10 6.79
CA PRO A 145 2.46 -4.49 5.53
C PRO A 145 3.35 -4.09 4.35
N TRP A 146 3.39 -4.96 3.35
CA TRP A 146 4.07 -4.75 2.09
C TRP A 146 3.20 -5.23 0.94
N VAL A 147 3.18 -4.48 -0.15
CA VAL A 147 2.47 -4.78 -1.39
C VAL A 147 3.39 -4.56 -2.58
N THR A 148 3.26 -5.42 -3.59
CA THR A 148 3.97 -5.28 -4.87
C THR A 148 3.18 -5.87 -6.02
N PHE A 149 3.38 -5.34 -7.23
CA PHE A 149 2.86 -5.93 -8.46
C PHE A 149 3.86 -6.96 -8.99
N GLY A 150 3.39 -8.19 -9.19
CA GLY A 150 4.10 -9.21 -9.94
C GLY A 150 3.85 -9.09 -11.45
N GLY A 151 4.58 -9.91 -12.23
CA GLY A 151 4.25 -10.12 -13.63
C GLY A 151 2.82 -10.67 -13.80
N SER A 152 2.20 -10.44 -14.96
CA SER A 152 0.82 -10.84 -15.30
C SER A 152 -0.31 -10.14 -14.51
N GLY A 153 -0.04 -8.99 -13.88
CA GLY A 153 -1.07 -8.20 -13.19
C GLY A 153 -1.50 -8.78 -11.82
N VAL A 154 -0.72 -9.71 -11.28
CA VAL A 154 -0.94 -10.27 -9.95
C VAL A 154 -0.42 -9.30 -8.90
N LEU A 155 -1.23 -9.00 -7.89
CA LEU A 155 -0.81 -8.24 -6.72
C LEU A 155 -0.42 -9.20 -5.58
N TYR A 156 0.73 -8.95 -4.96
CA TYR A 156 1.18 -9.69 -3.79
C TYR A 156 1.20 -8.77 -2.58
N ALA A 157 0.53 -9.19 -1.52
CA ALA A 157 0.57 -8.53 -0.22
C ALA A 157 1.11 -9.50 0.84
N SER A 158 1.92 -8.97 1.75
CA SER A 158 2.43 -9.68 2.92
C SER A 158 2.38 -8.75 4.14
N ALA A 159 2.19 -9.33 5.31
CA ALA A 159 2.31 -8.63 6.59
C ALA A 159 2.72 -9.63 7.67
N LEU A 160 3.19 -9.13 8.80
CA LEU A 160 3.33 -9.93 10.02
C LEU A 160 1.95 -10.12 10.66
N ALA A 161 1.67 -11.33 11.14
CA ALA A 161 0.48 -11.67 11.91
C ALA A 161 0.91 -12.39 13.20
N PHE A 162 0.43 -11.95 14.35
CA PHE A 162 0.88 -12.47 15.65
C PHE A 162 -0.11 -12.20 16.79
N SER A 163 0.02 -12.98 17.88
CA SER A 163 -0.80 -12.79 19.08
C SER A 163 -0.20 -11.73 20.00
N ALA A 164 -1.06 -11.04 20.74
CA ALA A 164 -0.66 -9.98 21.69
C ALA A 164 0.31 -10.49 22.79
N THR A 165 0.34 -11.81 23.05
CA THR A 165 1.24 -12.46 24.00
C THR A 165 2.68 -12.64 23.49
N GLY A 166 2.99 -12.17 22.28
CA GLY A 166 4.38 -12.05 21.79
C GLY A 166 4.98 -13.32 21.19
N PHE A 167 4.22 -14.40 21.01
CA PHE A 167 4.71 -15.56 20.26
C PHE A 167 4.49 -15.36 18.76
N LEU A 168 5.57 -15.06 18.03
CA LEU A 168 5.62 -15.26 16.58
C LEU A 168 5.62 -16.78 16.33
N ALA A 169 4.44 -17.38 16.23
CA ALA A 169 4.39 -18.79 15.87
C ALA A 169 4.94 -18.96 14.44
N PRO A 170 5.87 -19.91 14.20
CA PRO A 170 6.26 -20.24 12.85
C PRO A 170 5.05 -20.77 12.08
N GLY A 171 4.66 -20.05 11.02
CA GLY A 171 3.92 -20.55 9.85
C GLY A 171 2.66 -21.39 10.09
N GLY A 172 1.50 -20.79 9.83
CA GLY A 172 0.38 -21.51 9.23
C GLY A 172 0.47 -21.46 7.70
#